data_AF-A0A9D7JXT9-F1
#
_entry.id   AF-A0A9D7JXT9-F1
#
_cell.length_a   1.000
_cell.length_b   1.000
_cell.length_c   1.000
_cell.angle_alpha   90.00
_cell.angle_beta   90.00
_cell.angle_gamma   90.00
#
_symmetry.space_group_name_H-M   'P 1'
#
loop_
_entity.id
_entity.type
_entity.pdbx_description
1 polymer ?
#
loop_
_entity_poly.entity_id
_entity_poly.type
_entity_poly.pdbx_seq_one_letter_code
_entity_poly.pdbx_strand_id
1 'polypeptide(L)'
;MARIQNEKWHRATQAPDALMEEICNHVAEGRGLISWTKTFGVSYAVAWNWINSEPHRERAYHAARVVAADYLAEQALQIIDAEPERLESGAVDNAAVTLQRARFDARRWQCAKLRPDRYGEAIQGGWRCPDFHPQCLDRSQAQDH
;
A
#
# COMPACT_ATOMS: atom_id res chain seq x y z
N MET A 1 -4.44 13.49 31.23
CA MET A 1 -4.35 13.07 29.81
C MET A 1 -3.76 11.66 29.67
N ALA A 2 -2.51 11.39 30.11
CA ALA A 2 -1.87 10.06 29.92
C ALA A 2 -2.55 8.86 30.61
N ARG A 3 -3.19 9.06 31.77
CA ARG A 3 -3.88 7.98 32.51
C ARG A 3 -5.12 7.43 31.79
N ILE A 4 -5.82 8.30 31.06
CA ILE A 4 -7.06 7.98 30.31
C ILE A 4 -6.76 7.17 29.03
N GLN A 5 -5.63 7.45 28.37
CA GLN A 5 -5.23 6.75 27.14
C GLN A 5 -4.95 5.26 27.38
N ASN A 6 -4.45 4.92 28.56
CA ASN A 6 -4.19 3.53 28.93
C ASN A 6 -5.48 2.74 29.18
N GLU A 7 -6.50 3.36 29.79
CA GLU A 7 -7.80 2.73 30.05
C GLU A 7 -8.57 2.41 28.76
N LYS A 8 -8.53 3.31 27.76
CA LYS A 8 -9.18 3.08 26.47
C LYS A 8 -8.59 1.88 25.73
N TRP A 9 -7.25 1.76 25.73
CA TRP A 9 -6.55 0.62 25.13
C TRP A 9 -6.87 -0.68 25.85
N HIS A 10 -6.78 -0.69 27.18
CA HIS A 10 -7.14 -1.87 27.96
C HIS A 10 -8.57 -2.36 27.69
N ARG A 11 -9.55 -1.43 27.65
CA ARG A 11 -10.94 -1.79 27.32
C ARG A 11 -11.07 -2.36 25.91
N ALA A 12 -10.43 -1.74 24.91
CA ALA A 12 -10.53 -2.24 23.53
C ALA A 12 -9.87 -3.61 23.36
N THR A 13 -8.77 -3.90 24.07
CA THR A 13 -8.16 -5.23 24.03
C THR A 13 -9.03 -6.34 24.65
N GLN A 14 -10.06 -6.01 25.43
CA GLN A 14 -11.03 -7.00 25.95
C GLN A 14 -12.00 -7.48 24.87
N ALA A 15 -12.18 -6.72 23.78
CA ALA A 15 -12.99 -7.08 22.62
C ALA A 15 -12.10 -7.13 21.36
N PRO A 16 -11.23 -8.16 21.23
CA PRO A 16 -10.19 -8.20 20.21
C PRO A 16 -10.75 -8.20 18.77
N ASP A 17 -11.90 -8.85 18.55
CA ASP A 17 -12.50 -8.96 17.21
C ASP A 17 -13.02 -7.60 16.73
N ALA A 18 -13.76 -6.88 17.59
CA ALA A 18 -14.27 -5.55 17.28
C ALA A 18 -13.13 -4.53 17.06
N LEU A 19 -12.07 -4.63 17.86
CA LEU A 19 -10.89 -3.78 17.69
C LEU A 19 -10.17 -4.08 16.37
N MET A 20 -10.06 -5.35 15.98
CA MET A 20 -9.47 -5.70 14.69
C MET A 20 -10.33 -5.24 13.52
N GLU A 21 -11.65 -5.35 13.62
CA GLU A 21 -12.57 -4.84 12.59
C GLU A 21 -12.38 -3.33 12.40
N GLU A 22 -12.31 -2.55 13.49
CA GLU A 22 -12.05 -1.10 13.44
C GLU A 22 -10.72 -0.78 12.72
N ILE A 23 -9.64 -1.48 13.10
CA ILE A 23 -8.31 -1.28 12.49
C ILE A 23 -8.33 -1.65 11.01
N CYS A 24 -8.91 -2.81 10.67
CA CYS A 24 -8.99 -3.29 9.29
C CYS A 24 -9.81 -2.34 8.42
N ASN A 25 -10.95 -1.85 8.90
CA ASN A 25 -11.77 -0.86 8.17
C ASN A 25 -10.98 0.43 7.94
N HIS A 26 -10.31 0.94 8.98
CA HIS A 26 -9.48 2.14 8.84
C HIS A 26 -8.36 1.97 7.82
N VAL A 27 -7.73 0.80 7.78
CA VAL A 27 -6.65 0.49 6.83
C VAL A 27 -7.18 0.27 5.41
N ALA A 28 -8.30 -0.42 5.27
CA ALA A 28 -8.98 -0.65 3.99
C ALA A 28 -9.39 0.65 3.31
N GLU A 29 -9.69 1.71 4.08
CA GLU A 29 -9.90 3.07 3.58
C GLU A 29 -8.59 3.81 3.21
N GLY A 30 -7.52 3.08 2.89
CA GLY A 30 -6.25 3.63 2.41
C GLY A 30 -5.41 4.37 3.46
N ARG A 31 -5.80 4.34 4.74
CA ARG A 31 -5.04 5.00 5.82
C ARG A 31 -4.05 4.03 6.47
N GLY A 32 -2.98 4.57 7.04
CA GLY A 32 -1.95 3.76 7.71
C GLY A 32 -2.24 3.51 9.18
N LEU A 33 -1.70 2.43 9.74
CA LEU A 33 -1.79 2.11 11.18
C LEU A 33 -1.30 3.26 12.08
N ILE A 34 -0.28 4.02 11.66
CA ILE A 34 0.22 5.19 12.40
C ILE A 34 -0.86 6.27 12.58
N SER A 35 -1.71 6.48 11.55
CA SER A 35 -2.79 7.46 11.66
C SER A 35 -3.86 7.00 12.66
N TRP A 36 -4.17 5.70 12.66
CA TRP A 36 -5.07 5.10 13.63
C TRP A 36 -4.50 5.20 15.06
N THR A 37 -3.21 4.88 15.25
CA THR A 37 -2.58 4.93 16.57
C THR A 37 -2.60 6.34 17.17
N LYS A 38 -2.47 7.39 16.33
CA LYS A 38 -2.59 8.79 16.77
C LYS A 38 -3.99 9.14 17.26
N THR A 39 -5.03 8.69 16.55
CA THR A 39 -6.43 8.91 16.96
C THR A 39 -6.76 8.16 18.25
N PHE A 40 -6.22 6.95 18.41
CA PHE A 40 -6.46 6.14 19.60
C PHE A 40 -5.59 6.56 20.79
N GLY A 41 -4.44 7.18 20.55
CA GLY A 41 -3.48 7.60 21.58
C GLY A 41 -2.54 6.48 22.04
N VAL A 42 -2.19 5.54 21.15
CA VAL A 42 -1.26 4.44 21.43
C VAL A 42 0.02 4.59 20.61
N SER A 43 1.10 3.94 21.01
CA SER A 43 2.30 3.88 20.18
C SER A 43 2.12 2.86 19.05
N TYR A 44 2.73 3.15 17.90
CA TYR A 44 2.75 2.22 16.76
C TYR A 44 3.28 0.84 17.16
N ALA A 45 4.36 0.79 17.94
CA ALA A 45 4.96 -0.46 18.37
C ALA A 45 4.00 -1.32 19.21
N VAL A 46 3.22 -0.72 20.12
CA VAL A 46 2.24 -1.44 20.94
C VAL A 46 1.12 -2.01 20.06
N ALA A 47 0.55 -1.21 19.17
CA ALA A 47 -0.50 -1.67 18.25
C ALA A 47 0.01 -2.78 17.33
N TRP A 48 1.20 -2.61 16.76
CA TRP A 48 1.80 -3.59 15.85
C TRP A 48 2.15 -4.90 16.55
N ASN A 49 2.75 -4.85 17.74
CA ASN A 49 3.03 -6.05 18.54
C ASN A 49 1.75 -6.77 18.95
N TRP A 50 0.68 -6.04 19.24
CA TRP A 50 -0.62 -6.63 19.53
C TRP A 50 -1.23 -7.32 18.31
N ILE A 51 -1.16 -6.71 17.11
CA ILE A 51 -1.62 -7.38 15.87
C ILE A 51 -0.81 -8.66 15.61
N ASN A 52 0.52 -8.57 15.71
CA ASN A 52 1.43 -9.67 15.40
C ASN A 52 1.48 -10.78 16.46
N SER A 53 0.93 -10.57 17.65
CA SER A 53 0.96 -11.62 18.67
C SER A 53 0.00 -12.78 18.38
N GLU A 54 -0.94 -12.62 17.44
CA GLU A 54 -1.82 -13.69 16.99
C GLU A 54 -1.85 -13.81 15.47
N PRO A 55 -1.60 -15.00 14.88
CA PRO A 55 -1.51 -15.18 13.43
C PRO A 55 -2.79 -14.81 12.66
N HIS A 56 -3.97 -14.95 13.28
CA HIS A 56 -5.23 -14.61 12.62
C HIS A 56 -5.40 -13.10 12.42
N ARG A 57 -4.93 -12.29 13.39
CA ARG A 57 -4.99 -10.81 13.31
C ARG A 57 -4.00 -10.27 12.31
N GLU A 58 -2.79 -10.82 12.29
CA GLU A 58 -1.80 -10.52 11.27
C GLU A 58 -2.38 -10.76 9.87
N ARG A 59 -2.95 -11.94 9.61
CA ARG A 59 -3.60 -12.25 8.32
C ARG A 59 -4.72 -11.28 7.97
N ALA A 60 -5.60 -10.96 8.91
CA ALA A 60 -6.69 -10.01 8.70
C ALA A 60 -6.16 -8.62 8.33
N TYR A 61 -5.13 -8.15 9.03
CA TYR A 61 -4.48 -6.86 8.74
C TYR A 61 -3.83 -6.84 7.36
N HIS A 62 -3.13 -7.92 6.97
CA HIS A 62 -2.57 -8.05 5.62
C HIS A 62 -3.65 -8.06 4.54
N ALA A 63 -4.77 -8.76 4.76
CA ALA A 63 -5.91 -8.73 3.85
C ALA A 63 -6.50 -7.33 3.70
N ALA A 64 -6.65 -6.58 4.80
CA ALA A 64 -7.12 -5.20 4.77
C ALA A 64 -6.20 -4.29 3.94
N ARG A 65 -4.87 -4.49 4.04
CA ARG A 65 -3.89 -3.76 3.21
C ARG A 65 -4.00 -4.05 1.71
N VAL A 66 -4.43 -5.25 1.34
CA VAL A 66 -4.71 -5.61 -0.06
C VAL A 66 -5.95 -4.85 -0.55
N VAL A 67 -7.03 -4.81 0.24
CA VAL A 67 -8.24 -4.04 -0.08
C VAL A 67 -7.94 -2.54 -0.19
N ALA A 68 -7.06 -2.03 0.67
CA ALA A 68 -6.61 -0.64 0.62
C ALA A 68 -6.02 -0.22 -0.73
N ALA A 69 -5.42 -1.16 -1.47
CA ALA A 69 -4.90 -0.88 -2.81
C ALA A 69 -6.01 -0.51 -3.79
N ASP A 70 -7.15 -1.21 -3.75
CA ASP A 70 -8.29 -0.93 -4.63
C ASP A 70 -8.88 0.46 -4.30
N TYR A 71 -9.00 0.79 -3.01
CA TYR A 71 -9.47 2.10 -2.55
C TYR A 71 -8.53 3.26 -2.94
N LEU A 72 -7.21 3.07 -2.77
CA LEU A 72 -6.22 4.07 -3.16
C LEU A 72 -6.20 4.29 -4.68
N ALA A 73 -6.48 3.25 -5.47
CA ALA A 73 -6.59 3.35 -6.92
C ALA A 73 -7.80 4.21 -7.31
N GLU A 74 -8.95 4.02 -6.67
CA GLU A 74 -10.14 4.84 -6.90
C GLU A 74 -9.90 6.31 -6.52
N GLN A 75 -9.26 6.57 -5.37
CA GLN A 75 -8.86 7.94 -5.01
C GLN A 75 -7.88 8.56 -6.01
N ALA A 76 -6.98 7.76 -6.58
CA ALA A 76 -6.03 8.25 -7.58
C ALA A 76 -6.76 8.73 -8.85
N LEU A 77 -7.80 8.02 -9.28
CA LEU A 77 -8.66 8.44 -10.40
C LEU A 77 -9.41 9.74 -10.06
N GLN A 78 -10.01 9.83 -8.87
CA GLN A 78 -10.71 11.03 -8.41
C GLN A 78 -9.80 12.28 -8.40
N ILE A 79 -8.50 12.12 -8.11
CA ILE A 79 -7.54 13.23 -8.14
C ILE A 79 -7.27 13.73 -9.55
N ILE A 80 -7.22 12.81 -10.52
CA ILE A 80 -7.00 13.16 -11.93
C ILE A 80 -8.25 13.83 -12.52
N ASP A 81 -9.44 13.39 -12.13
CA ASP A 81 -10.71 13.96 -12.61
C ASP A 81 -11.03 15.32 -11.95
N ALA A 82 -10.39 15.65 -10.82
CA ALA A 82 -10.61 16.90 -10.11
C ALA A 82 -9.93 18.09 -10.79
N GLU A 83 -10.69 19.16 -11.04
CA GLU A 83 -10.15 20.38 -11.63
C GLU A 83 -9.12 21.05 -10.69
N PRO A 84 -7.94 21.44 -11.19
CA PRO A 84 -6.95 22.14 -10.39
C PRO A 84 -7.44 23.52 -9.96
N GLU A 85 -6.93 23.97 -8.82
CA GLU A 85 -7.23 25.30 -8.30
C GLU A 85 -6.80 26.39 -9.29
N ARG A 86 -7.58 27.46 -9.34
CA ARG A 86 -7.34 28.61 -10.20
C ARG A 86 -6.90 29.79 -9.35
N LEU A 87 -5.96 30.56 -9.87
CA LEU A 87 -5.57 31.84 -9.30
C LEU A 87 -6.72 32.83 -9.41
N GLU A 88 -6.68 33.91 -8.62
CA GLU A 88 -7.67 35.01 -8.71
C GLU A 88 -7.73 35.63 -10.11
N SER A 89 -6.66 35.50 -10.91
CA SER A 89 -6.60 35.90 -12.32
C SER A 89 -7.37 35.00 -13.28
N GLY A 90 -7.94 33.88 -12.81
CA GLY A 90 -8.63 32.87 -13.61
C GLY A 90 -7.69 31.84 -14.29
N ALA A 91 -6.38 32.06 -14.23
CA ALA A 91 -5.38 31.13 -14.71
C ALA A 91 -5.28 29.89 -13.80
N VAL A 92 -4.97 28.73 -14.39
CA VAL A 92 -4.72 27.50 -13.62
C VAL A 92 -3.45 27.66 -12.80
N ASP A 93 -3.51 27.30 -11.53
CA ASP A 93 -2.32 27.29 -10.67
C ASP A 93 -1.44 26.05 -10.98
N ASN A 94 -0.24 26.30 -11.49
CA ASN A 94 0.75 25.27 -11.77
C ASN A 94 1.19 24.52 -10.50
N ALA A 95 1.17 25.18 -9.34
CA ALA A 95 1.49 24.52 -8.07
C ALA A 95 0.42 23.50 -7.70
N ALA A 96 -0.87 23.82 -7.90
CA ALA A 96 -1.97 22.90 -7.70
C ALA A 96 -1.89 21.67 -8.62
N VAL A 97 -1.58 21.86 -9.91
CA VAL A 97 -1.38 20.75 -10.87
C VAL A 97 -0.22 19.85 -10.45
N THR A 98 0.89 20.45 -10.03
CA THR A 98 2.07 19.70 -9.57
C THR A 98 1.76 18.89 -8.30
N LEU A 99 1.00 19.49 -7.37
CA LEU A 99 0.56 18.81 -6.15
C LEU A 99 -0.40 17.65 -6.46
N GLN A 100 -1.36 17.82 -7.37
CA GLN A 100 -2.26 16.75 -7.81
C GLN A 100 -1.49 15.59 -8.42
N ARG A 101 -0.53 15.87 -9.30
CA ARG A 101 0.36 14.86 -9.88
C ARG A 101 1.14 14.11 -8.82
N ALA A 102 1.75 14.81 -7.87
CA ALA A 102 2.49 14.17 -6.77
C ALA A 102 1.60 13.27 -5.90
N ARG A 103 0.34 13.69 -5.66
CA ARG A 103 -0.64 12.89 -4.91
C ARG A 103 -1.09 11.64 -5.67
N PHE A 104 -1.25 11.73 -6.98
CA PHE A 104 -1.54 10.60 -7.85
C PHE A 104 -0.38 9.60 -7.85
N ASP A 105 0.84 10.08 -8.10
CA ASP A 105 2.04 9.23 -8.18
C ASP A 105 2.29 8.48 -6.87
N ALA A 106 2.12 9.16 -5.72
CA ALA A 106 2.24 8.52 -4.41
C ALA A 106 1.22 7.39 -4.20
N ARG A 107 -0.04 7.59 -4.60
CA ARG A 107 -1.09 6.57 -4.48
C ARG A 107 -0.87 5.41 -5.44
N ARG A 108 -0.53 5.70 -6.71
CA ARG A 108 -0.19 4.68 -7.71
C ARG A 108 0.95 3.79 -7.21
N TRP A 109 2.01 4.40 -6.67
CA TRP A 109 3.14 3.65 -6.12
C TRP A 109 2.72 2.74 -4.96
N GLN A 110 1.89 3.24 -4.03
CA GLN A 110 1.36 2.42 -2.94
C GLN A 110 0.52 1.25 -3.44
N CYS A 111 -0.38 1.46 -4.41
CA CYS A 111 -1.20 0.40 -4.99
C CYS A 111 -0.34 -0.72 -5.58
N ALA A 112 0.69 -0.35 -6.36
CA ALA A 112 1.61 -1.28 -6.97
C ALA A 112 2.40 -2.11 -5.95
N LYS A 113 2.70 -1.56 -4.77
CA LYS A 113 3.40 -2.27 -3.68
C LYS A 113 2.47 -3.13 -2.83
N LEU A 114 1.24 -2.70 -2.61
CA LEU A 114 0.25 -3.42 -1.80
C LEU A 114 -0.34 -4.62 -2.57
N ARG A 115 -0.51 -4.48 -3.88
CA ARG A 115 -1.21 -5.46 -4.72
C ARG A 115 -0.54 -5.60 -6.10
N PRO A 116 0.69 -6.13 -6.15
CA PRO A 116 1.50 -6.19 -7.38
C PRO A 116 0.89 -7.08 -8.47
N ASP A 117 0.04 -8.03 -8.11
CA ASP A 117 -0.69 -8.90 -9.03
C ASP A 117 -1.63 -8.13 -9.97
N ARG A 118 -2.24 -7.02 -9.50
CA ARG A 118 -3.18 -6.21 -10.30
C ARG A 118 -2.61 -4.88 -10.74
N TYR A 119 -1.86 -4.22 -9.87
CA TYR A 119 -1.37 -2.85 -10.10
C TYR A 119 0.14 -2.79 -10.32
N GLY A 120 0.83 -3.94 -10.30
CA GLY A 120 2.24 -4.01 -10.64
C GLY A 120 2.47 -3.73 -12.12
N GLU A 121 3.57 -3.04 -12.42
CA GLU A 121 3.99 -2.83 -13.81
C GLU A 121 4.61 -4.13 -14.33
N ALA A 122 4.03 -4.67 -15.41
CA ALA A 122 4.60 -5.81 -16.10
C ALA A 122 5.89 -5.36 -16.80
N ILE A 123 7.04 -5.81 -16.30
CA ILE A 123 8.30 -5.65 -17.01
C ILE A 123 8.28 -6.68 -18.15
N GLN A 124 7.89 -6.25 -19.35
CA GLN A 124 8.12 -7.04 -20.57
C GLN A 124 9.63 -7.02 -20.91
N GLY A 125 10.41 -7.67 -20.06
CA GLY A 125 11.81 -8.00 -20.32
C GLY A 125 11.86 -9.46 -20.75
N GLY A 126 11.80 -9.69 -22.07
CA GLY A 126 12.21 -11.00 -22.59
C GLY A 126 13.62 -11.29 -22.10
N TRP A 127 13.87 -12.52 -21.64
CA TRP A 127 15.22 -13.02 -21.42
C TRP A 127 15.97 -12.91 -22.76
N ARG A 128 16.67 -11.80 -22.99
CA ARG A 128 17.79 -11.81 -23.93
C ARG A 128 18.92 -12.46 -23.17
N CYS A 129 19.13 -13.75 -23.43
CA CYS A 129 20.46 -14.32 -23.24
C CYS A 129 21.43 -13.36 -23.95
N PRO A 130 22.42 -12.77 -23.25
CA PRO A 130 23.43 -11.92 -23.89
C PRO A 130 24.17 -12.66 -25.00
N ASP A 131 24.22 -14.00 -24.87
CA ASP A 131 24.91 -14.90 -25.77
C ASP A 131 23.92 -15.66 -26.65
N PHE A 132 23.31 -14.96 -27.62
CA PHE A 132 22.86 -15.64 -28.84
C PHE A 132 24.07 -15.83 -29.75
N HIS A 133 25.09 -16.55 -29.26
CA HIS A 133 26.17 -17.01 -30.12
C HIS A 133 25.67 -18.25 -30.89
N PRO A 134 25.72 -18.27 -32.24
CA PRO A 134 25.24 -19.40 -33.04
C PRO A 134 25.89 -20.76 -32.73
N GLN A 135 26.92 -20.82 -31.88
CA GLN A 135 27.60 -22.06 -31.50
C GLN A 135 26.93 -22.84 -30.36
N CYS A 136 25.94 -22.29 -29.64
CA CYS A 136 25.27 -23.00 -28.54
C CYS A 136 24.16 -23.97 -28.99
N LEU A 137 23.96 -24.17 -30.30
CA LEU A 137 22.93 -25.05 -30.86
C LEU A 137 23.36 -26.49 -31.12
N ASP A 138 24.56 -26.93 -30.73
CA ASP A 138 24.92 -28.34 -30.85
C ASP A 138 25.66 -28.88 -29.63
N ARG A 139 24.90 -29.53 -28.73
CA ARG A 139 25.42 -30.40 -27.66
C ARG A 139 25.15 -31.86 -27.97
N SER A 140 25.16 -32.27 -29.25
CA SER A 140 24.94 -33.66 -29.65
C SER A 140 26.16 -34.39 -30.23
N GLN A 141 27.33 -33.74 -30.40
CA GLN A 141 28.52 -34.39 -30.99
C GLN A 141 29.73 -34.52 -30.05
N ALA A 142 29.50 -34.67 -28.74
CA ALA A 142 30.57 -34.92 -27.77
C ALA A 142 30.41 -36.29 -27.11
N GLN A 143 30.36 -37.36 -27.91
CA GLN A 143 30.63 -38.74 -27.51
C GLN A 143 30.74 -39.59 -28.78
N ASP A 144 31.97 -39.97 -29.13
CA ASP A 144 32.38 -41.25 -29.73
C ASP A 144 33.72 -41.06 -30.44
N HIS A 145 34.81 -41.45 -29.77
CA HIS A 145 36.00 -42.16 -30.27
C HIS A 145 37.10 -42.19 -29.20
#